data_AF-A0A7H8QFE8-F1
#
_entry.id   AF-A0A7H8QFE8-F1
#
_cell.length_a   1.000
_cell.length_b   1.000
_cell.length_c   1.000
_cell.angle_alpha   90.00
_cell.angle_beta   90.00
_cell.angle_gamma   90.00
#
_symmetry.space_group_name_H-M   'P 1'
#
loop_
_entity.id
_entity.type
_entity.pdbx_description
1 polymer ?
#
loop_
_entity_poly.entity_id
_entity_poly.type
_entity_poly.pdbx_seq_one_letter_code
_entity_poly.pdbx_strand_id
1 'polypeptide(L)'
;MANLILAFFLVVLISLNVLFFSLSKKEKLGLMVSGLILIMLSPLVNFTMKALFLFFYDWSSGGTGEGAGYGGAILALLTFVNGLLLLLIGFNRWFFAVIKKN
;
A
#
# COMPACT_ATOMS: atom_id res chain seq x y z
N MET A 1 4.08 10.54 -18.36
CA MET A 1 4.15 9.14 -17.87
C MET A 1 4.04 9.03 -16.36
N ALA A 2 4.85 9.76 -15.57
CA ALA A 2 4.80 9.69 -14.10
C ALA A 2 3.40 9.89 -13.48
N ASN A 3 2.63 10.88 -13.98
CA ASN A 3 1.27 11.13 -13.51
C ASN A 3 0.31 9.94 -13.75
N LEU A 4 0.50 9.22 -14.85
CA LEU A 4 -0.31 8.03 -15.17
C LEU A 4 0.05 6.87 -14.26
N ILE A 5 1.34 6.66 -13.98
CA ILE A 5 1.83 5.66 -13.02
C ILE A 5 1.24 5.94 -11.63
N LEU A 6 1.27 7.20 -11.18
CA LEU A 6 0.71 7.60 -9.90
C LEU A 6 -0.81 7.38 -9.84
N ALA A 7 -1.56 7.80 -10.87
CA ALA A 7 -3.00 7.60 -10.94
C ALA A 7 -3.35 6.11 -10.92
N PHE A 8 -2.65 5.29 -11.70
CA PHE A 8 -2.85 3.84 -11.71
C PHE A 8 -2.55 3.22 -10.35
N PHE A 9 -1.45 3.62 -9.71
CA PHE A 9 -1.09 3.16 -8.37
C PHE A 9 -2.19 3.48 -7.34
N LEU A 10 -2.74 4.71 -7.36
CA LEU A 10 -3.83 5.09 -6.46
C LEU A 10 -5.10 4.26 -6.71
N VAL A 11 -5.46 4.01 -7.98
CA VAL A 11 -6.59 3.15 -8.33
C VAL A 11 -6.39 1.73 -7.80
N VAL A 12 -5.19 1.17 -7.96
CA VAL A 12 -4.84 -0.16 -7.43
C VAL A 12 -4.95 -0.19 -5.91
N LEU A 13 -4.36 0.78 -5.21
CA LEU A 13 -4.38 0.85 -3.75
C LEU A 13 -5.81 0.99 -3.21
N ILE A 14 -6.64 1.84 -3.81
CA ILE A 14 -8.06 1.98 -3.45
C ILE A 14 -8.81 0.66 -3.70
N SER A 15 -8.58 0.03 -4.84
CA SER A 15 -9.22 -1.24 -5.20
C SER A 15 -8.86 -2.36 -4.21
N LEU A 16 -7.60 -2.43 -3.79
CA LEU A 16 -7.12 -3.36 -2.75
C LEU A 16 -7.84 -3.12 -1.42
N ASN A 17 -7.99 -1.85 -0.99
CA ASN A 17 -8.74 -1.54 0.23
C ASN A 17 -10.20 -2.01 0.13
N VAL A 18 -10.88 -1.67 -0.97
CA VAL A 18 -12.27 -2.09 -1.21
C VAL A 18 -12.39 -3.63 -1.19
N LEU A 19 -11.43 -4.33 -1.82
CA LEU A 19 -11.36 -5.79 -1.80
C LEU A 19 -11.21 -6.33 -0.38
N PHE A 20 -10.26 -5.81 0.41
CA PHE A 20 -10.03 -6.25 1.78
C PHE A 20 -11.24 -6.01 2.70
N PHE A 21 -11.89 -4.86 2.57
CA PHE A 21 -13.12 -4.58 3.31
C PHE A 21 -14.26 -5.51 2.90
N SER A 22 -14.41 -5.78 1.60
CA SER A 22 -15.42 -6.71 1.08
C SER A 22 -15.19 -8.14 1.57
N LEU A 23 -13.94 -8.62 1.56
CA LEU A 23 -13.56 -9.94 2.07
C LEU A 23 -13.74 -10.05 3.58
N SER A 24 -13.42 -8.99 4.33
CA SER A 24 -13.63 -8.96 5.78
C SER A 24 -15.10 -8.96 6.16
N LYS A 25 -15.96 -8.28 5.40
CA LYS A 25 -17.42 -8.35 5.60
C LYS A 25 -17.99 -9.75 5.35
N LYS A 26 -17.39 -10.51 4.43
CA LYS A 26 -17.76 -11.90 4.12
C LYS A 26 -17.08 -12.94 5.03
N GLU A 27 -16.36 -12.49 6.07
CA GLU A 27 -15.58 -13.32 7.00
C GLU A 27 -14.52 -14.20 6.32
N LYS A 28 -14.17 -13.93 5.05
CA LYS A 28 -13.19 -14.71 4.28
C LYS A 28 -11.76 -14.35 4.64
N LEU A 29 -11.51 -13.11 5.04
CA LEU A 29 -10.18 -12.60 5.36
C LEU A 29 -10.27 -11.43 6.33
N GLY A 30 -9.65 -11.55 7.50
CA GLY A 30 -9.69 -10.50 8.54
C GLY A 30 -8.86 -9.27 8.17
N LEU A 31 -9.31 -8.07 8.59
CA LEU A 31 -8.59 -6.81 8.34
C LEU A 31 -7.16 -6.82 8.90
N MET A 32 -6.93 -7.53 10.01
CA MET A 32 -5.59 -7.70 10.58
C MET A 32 -4.65 -8.41 9.62
N VAL A 33 -5.12 -9.49 8.98
CA VAL A 33 -4.37 -10.24 7.96
C VAL A 33 -4.20 -9.41 6.69
N SER A 34 -5.24 -8.68 6.24
CA SER A 34 -5.13 -7.73 5.12
C SER A 34 -4.04 -6.68 5.35
N GLY A 35 -3.99 -6.14 6.58
CA GLY A 35 -3.00 -5.13 6.96
C GLY A 35 -1.57 -5.68 6.90
N LEU A 36 -1.36 -6.89 7.41
CA LEU A 36 -0.07 -7.59 7.29
C LEU A 36 0.33 -7.82 5.83
N ILE A 37 -0.62 -8.23 4.96
CA ILE A 37 -0.37 -8.40 3.53
C ILE A 37 0.09 -7.08 2.90
N LEU A 38 -0.58 -5.96 3.18
CA LEU A 38 -0.18 -4.64 2.66
C LEU A 38 1.19 -4.18 3.18
N ILE A 39 1.49 -4.42 4.46
CA ILE A 39 2.81 -4.12 5.03
C ILE A 39 3.90 -4.89 4.29
N MET A 40 3.70 -6.19 4.05
CA MET A 40 4.66 -7.04 3.33
C MET A 40 4.76 -6.66 1.84
N LEU A 41 3.71 -6.09 1.25
CA LEU A 41 3.73 -5.56 -0.11
C LEU A 41 4.49 -4.24 -0.24
N SER A 42 4.67 -3.46 0.84
CA SER A 42 5.32 -2.15 0.77
C SER A 42 6.75 -2.19 0.19
N PRO A 43 7.66 -3.09 0.64
CA PRO A 43 8.98 -3.23 0.02
C PRO A 43 8.94 -3.57 -1.47
N LEU A 44 7.99 -4.41 -1.89
CA LEU A 44 7.76 -4.75 -3.29
C LEU A 44 7.32 -3.52 -4.09
N VAL A 45 6.39 -2.73 -3.55
CA VAL A 45 5.96 -1.45 -4.14
C VAL A 45 7.16 -0.50 -4.29
N ASN A 46 8.02 -0.38 -3.26
CA ASN A 46 9.20 0.48 -3.33
C ASN A 46 10.10 0.09 -4.51
N PHE A 47 10.43 -1.20 -4.59
CA PHE A 47 11.29 -1.74 -5.64
C PHE A 47 10.69 -1.51 -7.03
N THR A 48 9.43 -1.90 -7.23
CA THR A 48 8.76 -1.80 -8.53
C THR A 48 8.55 -0.35 -8.96
N MET A 49 8.08 0.52 -8.06
CA MET A 49 7.82 1.93 -8.40
C MET A 49 9.12 2.68 -8.69
N LYS A 50 10.18 2.46 -7.91
CA LYS A 50 11.49 3.05 -8.18
C LYS A 50 12.02 2.64 -9.55
N ALA A 51 11.94 1.35 -9.89
CA ALA A 51 12.37 0.84 -11.19
C ALA A 51 11.52 1.44 -12.34
N LEU A 52 10.21 1.54 -12.18
CA LEU A 52 9.32 2.13 -13.18
C LEU A 52 9.61 3.62 -13.40
N PHE A 53 9.77 4.40 -12.34
CA PHE A 53 10.06 5.82 -12.46
C PHE A 53 11.43 6.07 -13.10
N LEU A 54 12.44 5.25 -12.80
CA LEU A 54 13.76 5.33 -13.46
C LEU A 54 13.69 4.92 -14.93
N PHE A 55 12.89 3.92 -15.28
CA PHE A 55 12.72 3.46 -16.65
C PHE A 55 12.13 4.55 -17.56
N PHE A 56 11.18 5.33 -17.04
CA PHE A 56 10.55 6.43 -17.77
C PHE A 56 11.22 7.80 -17.51
N TYR A 57 12.38 7.83 -16.85
CA TYR A 57 13.12 9.05 -16.61
C TYR A 57 13.81 9.53 -17.88
N ASP A 58 13.74 10.83 -18.15
CA ASP A 58 14.44 11.45 -19.27
C ASP A 58 15.90 11.74 -18.90
N TRP A 59 16.78 10.80 -19.26
CA TRP A 59 18.22 10.92 -19.01
C TRP A 59 18.89 12.05 -19.80
N SER A 60 18.25 12.57 -20.86
CA SER A 60 18.79 13.72 -21.61
C SER A 60 18.72 15.04 -20.83
N SER A 61 17.91 15.09 -19.77
CA SER A 61 17.76 16.26 -18.89
C SER A 61 18.96 16.49 -17.94
N GLY A 62 19.94 15.58 -17.90
CA GLY A 62 21.17 15.73 -17.13
C GLY A 62 21.02 15.56 -15.60
N GLY A 63 19.82 15.28 -15.09
CA GLY A 63 19.61 15.04 -13.67
C GLY A 63 19.97 13.61 -13.23
N THR A 64 20.16 13.43 -11.92
CA THR A 64 20.66 12.18 -11.29
C THR A 64 19.63 11.05 -11.22
N GLY A 65 18.36 11.30 -11.55
CA GLY A 65 17.27 10.34 -11.40
C GLY A 65 16.86 10.05 -9.94
N GLU A 66 17.43 10.77 -8.96
CA GLU A 66 17.14 10.57 -7.53
C GLU A 66 15.66 10.73 -7.18
N GLY A 67 14.94 11.62 -7.88
CA GLY A 67 13.50 11.81 -7.73
C GLY A 67 12.67 10.55 -7.94
N ALA A 68 13.11 9.63 -8.81
CA ALA A 68 12.47 8.33 -8.99
C ALA A 68 12.63 7.42 -7.75
N GLY A 69 13.79 7.52 -7.08
CA GLY A 69 14.04 6.85 -5.81
C GLY A 69 13.14 7.36 -4.70
N TYR A 70 13.05 8.68 -4.53
CA TYR A 70 12.17 9.30 -3.54
C TYR A 70 10.70 9.03 -3.82
N GLY A 71 10.29 9.09 -5.09
CA GLY A 71 8.92 8.76 -5.51
C GLY A 71 8.52 7.34 -5.13
N GLY A 72 9.37 6.35 -5.43
CA GLY A 72 9.13 4.96 -5.04
C GLY A 72 9.00 4.77 -3.53
N ALA A 73 9.87 5.41 -2.76
CA ALA A 73 9.86 5.32 -1.29
C ALA A 73 8.58 5.93 -0.68
N ILE A 74 8.10 7.06 -1.20
CA ILE A 74 6.86 7.70 -0.73
C ILE A 74 5.65 6.80 -0.99
N LEU A 75 5.55 6.19 -2.18
CA LEU A 75 4.44 5.27 -2.48
C LEU A 75 4.47 4.00 -1.63
N ALA A 76 5.68 3.50 -1.35
CA ALA A 76 5.86 2.39 -0.44
C ALA A 76 5.45 2.74 1.00
N LEU A 77 5.83 3.92 1.49
CA LEU A 77 5.43 4.41 2.80
C LEU A 77 3.90 4.56 2.89
N LEU A 78 3.25 5.08 1.85
CA LEU A 78 1.80 5.18 1.79
C LEU A 78 1.15 3.78 1.88
N THR A 79 1.69 2.81 1.15
CA THR A 79 1.23 1.41 1.22
C THR A 79 1.39 0.82 2.62
N PHE A 80 2.55 1.07 3.25
CA PHE A 80 2.86 0.59 4.60
C PHE A 80 1.93 1.17 5.66
N VAL A 81 1.77 2.51 5.67
CA VAL A 81 0.88 3.20 6.60
C VAL A 81 -0.56 2.71 6.41
N ASN A 82 -1.00 2.51 5.16
CA ASN A 82 -2.32 1.97 4.90
C ASN A 82 -2.49 0.53 5.44
N GLY A 83 -1.46 -0.31 5.31
CA GLY A 83 -1.44 -1.64 5.92
C GLY A 83 -1.50 -1.59 7.46
N LEU A 84 -0.75 -0.67 8.08
CA LEU A 84 -0.81 -0.44 9.53
C LEU A 84 -2.21 -0.01 9.98
N LEU A 85 -2.89 0.87 9.25
CA LEU A 85 -4.25 1.30 9.57
C LEU A 85 -5.22 0.11 9.56
N LEU A 86 -5.17 -0.75 8.53
CA LEU A 86 -6.01 -1.96 8.49
C LEU A 86 -5.70 -2.92 9.63
N LEU A 87 -4.42 -3.06 9.98
CA LEU A 87 -3.98 -3.89 11.09
C LEU A 87 -4.56 -3.39 12.42
N LEU A 88 -4.44 -2.09 12.70
CA LEU A 88 -4.99 -1.46 13.90
C LEU A 88 -6.52 -1.57 13.98
N ILE A 89 -7.22 -1.36 12.87
CA ILE A 89 -8.69 -1.52 12.81
C ILE A 89 -9.07 -2.98 13.11
N GLY A 90 -8.37 -3.94 12.51
CA GLY A 90 -8.58 -5.36 12.76
C GLY A 90 -8.31 -5.76 14.21
N PHE A 91 -7.23 -5.25 14.78
CA PHE A 91 -6.86 -5.48 16.18
C PHE A 91 -7.90 -4.91 17.15
N ASN A 92 -8.33 -3.66 16.96
CA ASN A 92 -9.35 -3.04 17.80
C ASN A 92 -10.66 -3.83 17.75
N ARG A 93 -11.10 -4.27 16.57
CA ARG A 93 -12.31 -5.10 16.42
C ARG A 93 -12.19 -6.42 17.19
N TRP A 94 -11.04 -7.07 17.14
CA TRP A 94 -10.78 -8.29 17.90
C TRP A 94 -10.78 -8.01 19.41
N PHE A 95 -10.11 -6.96 19.85
CA PHE A 95 -10.02 -6.56 21.25
C PHE A 95 -11.39 -6.30 21.88
N PHE A 96 -12.26 -5.53 21.21
CA PHE A 96 -13.63 -5.29 21.68
C PHE A 96 -14.48 -6.56 21.72
N ALA A 97 -14.29 -7.49 20.77
CA ALA A 97 -15.00 -8.77 20.77
C ALA A 97 -14.58 -9.65 21.97
N VAL A 98 -13.31 -9.61 22.37
CA VAL A 98 -12.81 -10.32 23.55
C VAL A 98 -13.36 -9.70 24.84
N ILE A 99 -13.30 -8.37 24.98
CA ILE A 99 -13.83 -7.69 26.19
C ILE A 99 -15.32 -7.94 26.37
N LYS A 100 -16.12 -7.85 25.31
CA LYS A 100 -17.58 -8.05 25.41
C LYS A 100 -17.97 -9.50 25.79
N LYS A 101 -17.06 -10.45 25.62
CA LYS A 101 -17.30 -11.87 25.90
C LYS A 101 -16.98 -12.25 27.35
N ASN A 102 -16.21 -11.42 28.06
CA ASN A 102 -15.92 -11.53 29.49
C ASN A 102 -16.90 -10.70 30.31
#